data_AF-A0A7C3AT33-F1
#
_entry.id   AF-A0A7C3AT33-F1
#
_cell.length_a   1.000
_cell.length_b   1.000
_cell.length_c   1.000
_cell.angle_alpha   90.00
_cell.angle_beta   90.00
_cell.angle_gamma   90.00
#
_symmetry.space_group_name_H-M   'P 1'
#
loop_
_entity.id
_entity.type
_entity.pdbx_description
1 polymer ?
#
loop_
_entity_poly.entity_id
_entity_poly.type
_entity_poly.pdbx_seq_one_letter_code
_entity_poly.pdbx_strand_id
1 'polypeptide(L)'
;MNELPSTPMDAPEHPAAPPPLLPRGLLLGVLLIATGMLIIVVVGGLEYGWLAEQPWHAALVVAGRPVDADDALPVWIRAVPREKAETGNPFLDELQAGFDAQNMDITVFPEEQAIMAEVSEDMLAWLTAMGRSPVPGRAEALAGDLALGTPFVLDGVTFEVVGRLHQGVSGFPFAYLVPRHPAMAAIFEDSPETIEGFLIEDGLLRLHELFGEDAAEAAVDFMDDVDAVDDEEAESEALLLGGRARTRLNFAWAVVAALMITALGGAIAHISLFLRWADNAPRMLRPVLRAIAAHPALFAFMHLLLYGLFFAAMAQGVTQPVLNYRAADYIGSIFTEGGLSYIGDAYASEEIVRAAAATFFNNYVVQTIGLTFGISIVPLALGVVKTALSFVMVGFVMAPVWTGIAAGYSFHSITMVLELEAYIVACFVVVLWTRRCFRAMYENRVMGEMRENFALYGSGVVLTGLMLALAAFYEAATLILL
;
A
#
# COMPACT_ATOMS: atom_id res chain seq x y z
N MET A 1 50.56 -55.96 -25.60
CA MET A 1 50.28 -54.63 -26.17
C MET A 1 48.95 -54.75 -26.90
N ASN A 2 47.85 -54.37 -26.25
CA ASN A 2 46.52 -54.24 -26.85
C ASN A 2 46.18 -52.76 -26.79
N GLU A 3 46.11 -52.11 -27.95
CA GLU A 3 45.62 -50.74 -28.08
C GLU A 3 44.09 -50.74 -27.96
N LEU A 4 43.58 -50.01 -26.97
CA LEU A 4 42.16 -49.72 -26.85
C LEU A 4 41.81 -48.52 -27.75
N PRO A 5 40.70 -48.56 -28.51
CA PRO A 5 40.30 -47.45 -29.36
C PRO A 5 39.76 -46.29 -28.52
N SER A 6 40.32 -45.11 -28.73
CA SER A 6 39.84 -43.84 -28.20
C SER A 6 38.58 -43.39 -28.96
N THR A 7 37.40 -43.71 -28.44
CA THR A 7 36.16 -43.04 -28.86
C THR A 7 36.13 -41.63 -28.25
N PRO A 8 35.97 -40.57 -29.04
CA PRO A 8 35.75 -39.23 -28.51
C PRO A 8 34.44 -39.22 -27.72
N MET A 9 34.49 -38.72 -26.49
CA MET A 9 33.29 -38.39 -25.72
C MET A 9 32.59 -37.22 -26.43
N ASP A 10 31.49 -37.50 -27.11
CA ASP A 10 30.60 -36.46 -27.61
C ASP A 10 30.13 -35.61 -26.43
N ALA A 11 30.30 -34.29 -26.57
CA ALA A 11 29.79 -33.32 -25.61
C ALA A 11 28.27 -33.51 -25.47
N PRO A 12 27.71 -33.40 -24.24
CA PRO A 12 26.27 -33.53 -24.05
C PRO A 12 25.55 -32.52 -24.94
N GLU A 13 24.74 -33.02 -25.89
CA GLU A 13 23.84 -32.21 -26.70
C GLU A 13 23.01 -31.34 -25.76
N HIS A 14 23.17 -30.02 -25.87
CA HIS A 14 22.26 -29.09 -25.22
C HIS A 14 20.83 -29.41 -25.70
N PRO A 15 19.85 -29.59 -24.79
CA PRO A 15 18.48 -29.86 -25.19
C PRO A 15 18.04 -28.76 -26.16
N ALA A 16 17.52 -29.19 -27.32
CA ALA A 16 17.05 -28.30 -28.36
C ALA A 16 16.08 -27.28 -27.75
N ALA A 17 16.29 -26.00 -28.04
CA ALA A 17 15.41 -24.93 -27.59
C ALA A 17 13.96 -25.28 -27.98
N PRO A 18 12.99 -25.17 -27.05
CA PRO A 18 11.60 -25.42 -27.38
C PRO A 18 11.18 -24.55 -28.57
N PRO A 19 10.25 -25.03 -29.42
CA PRO A 19 9.80 -24.27 -30.58
C PRO A 19 9.33 -22.88 -30.11
N PRO A 20 9.57 -21.83 -30.92
CA PRO A 20 9.23 -20.46 -30.54
C PRO A 20 7.76 -20.40 -30.15
N LEU A 21 7.49 -19.98 -28.91
CA LEU A 21 6.13 -19.72 -28.46
C LEU A 21 5.50 -18.73 -29.43
N LEU A 22 4.31 -19.08 -29.92
CA LEU A 22 3.55 -18.29 -30.87
C LEU A 22 3.47 -16.81 -30.42
N PRO A 23 3.49 -15.83 -31.33
CA PRO A 23 3.33 -14.38 -31.03
C PRO A 23 2.03 -14.05 -30.25
N ARG A 24 1.14 -15.04 -30.11
CA ARG A 24 -0.07 -15.03 -29.31
C ARG A 24 0.18 -14.81 -27.81
N GLY A 25 1.32 -15.25 -27.25
CA GLY A 25 1.62 -15.09 -25.82
C GLY A 25 1.77 -13.63 -25.41
N LEU A 26 2.60 -12.87 -26.13
CA LEU A 26 2.79 -11.44 -25.86
C LEU A 26 1.50 -10.65 -26.05
N LEU A 27 0.76 -10.90 -27.13
CA LEU A 27 -0.51 -10.23 -27.39
C LEU A 27 -1.54 -10.54 -26.29
N LEU A 28 -1.65 -11.80 -25.87
CA LEU A 28 -2.53 -12.21 -24.77
C LEU A 28 -2.16 -11.49 -23.47
N GLY A 29 -0.87 -11.43 -23.13
CA GLY A 29 -0.40 -10.73 -21.93
C GLY A 29 -0.78 -9.25 -21.95
N VAL A 30 -0.54 -8.55 -23.06
CA VAL A 30 -0.92 -7.15 -23.24
C VAL A 30 -2.44 -6.95 -23.18
N LEU A 31 -3.22 -7.83 -23.80
CA LEU A 31 -4.69 -7.76 -23.73
C LEU A 31 -5.21 -7.96 -22.30
N LEU A 32 -4.60 -8.84 -21.52
CA LEU A 32 -4.96 -9.04 -20.11
C LEU A 32 -4.62 -7.81 -19.27
N ILE A 33 -3.43 -7.21 -19.45
CA ILE A 33 -3.06 -5.94 -18.80
C ILE A 33 -4.11 -4.86 -19.11
N ALA A 34 -4.40 -4.65 -20.40
CA ALA A 34 -5.39 -3.66 -20.82
C ALA A 34 -6.79 -3.95 -20.27
N THR A 35 -7.18 -5.23 -20.17
CA THR A 35 -8.46 -5.63 -19.58
C THR A 35 -8.51 -5.34 -18.09
N GLY A 36 -7.46 -5.68 -17.33
CA GLY A 36 -7.37 -5.39 -15.91
C GLY A 36 -7.39 -3.89 -15.64
N MET A 37 -6.60 -3.10 -16.37
CA MET A 37 -6.63 -1.63 -16.30
C MET A 37 -8.02 -1.05 -16.61
N LEU A 38 -8.70 -1.54 -17.65
CA LEU A 38 -10.05 -1.09 -17.99
C LEU A 38 -11.04 -1.39 -16.86
N ILE A 39 -10.94 -2.57 -16.22
CA ILE A 39 -11.77 -2.89 -15.06
C ILE A 39 -11.48 -1.93 -13.90
N ILE A 40 -10.21 -1.64 -13.61
CA ILE A 40 -9.82 -0.69 -12.55
C ILE A 40 -10.44 0.70 -12.83
N VAL A 41 -10.31 1.23 -14.05
CA VAL A 41 -10.89 2.53 -14.44
C VAL A 41 -12.40 2.53 -14.31
N VAL A 42 -13.07 1.46 -14.79
CA VAL A 42 -14.54 1.35 -14.68
C VAL A 42 -14.97 1.28 -13.23
N VAL A 43 -14.31 0.48 -12.40
CA VAL A 43 -14.62 0.36 -10.96
C VAL A 43 -14.36 1.69 -10.25
N GLY A 44 -13.26 2.39 -10.55
CA GLY A 44 -12.97 3.73 -10.02
C GLY A 44 -14.06 4.75 -10.40
N GLY A 45 -14.54 4.73 -11.64
CA GLY A 45 -15.66 5.59 -12.05
C GLY A 45 -16.98 5.25 -11.34
N LEU A 46 -17.26 3.97 -11.11
CA LEU A 46 -18.44 3.53 -10.35
C LEU A 46 -18.32 3.87 -8.86
N GLU A 47 -17.12 3.75 -8.30
CA GLU A 47 -16.81 4.16 -6.92
C GLU A 47 -17.01 5.66 -6.74
N TYR A 48 -16.48 6.48 -7.67
CA TYR A 48 -16.65 7.92 -7.65
C TYR A 48 -18.13 8.33 -7.71
N GLY A 49 -18.90 7.71 -8.61
CA GLY A 49 -20.35 7.95 -8.70
C GLY A 49 -21.10 7.56 -7.43
N TRP A 50 -20.73 6.43 -6.81
CA TRP A 50 -21.29 6.03 -5.51
C TRP A 50 -20.91 7.00 -4.39
N LEU A 51 -19.65 7.44 -4.35
CA LEU A 51 -19.11 8.31 -3.32
C LEU A 51 -19.77 9.69 -3.35
N ALA A 52 -20.00 10.24 -4.55
CA ALA A 52 -20.71 11.52 -4.73
C ALA A 52 -22.16 11.50 -4.21
N GLU A 53 -22.77 10.32 -4.07
CA GLU A 53 -24.09 10.15 -3.46
C GLU A 53 -24.03 9.95 -1.92
N GLN A 54 -22.83 9.83 -1.34
CA GLN A 54 -22.69 9.67 0.11
C GLN A 54 -22.71 11.02 0.83
N PRO A 55 -23.34 11.09 2.01
CA PRO A 55 -23.27 12.28 2.86
C PRO A 55 -21.85 12.53 3.32
N TRP A 56 -21.45 13.81 3.33
CA TRP A 56 -20.17 14.24 3.93
C TRP A 56 -18.97 13.45 3.39
N HIS A 57 -19.01 13.06 2.11
CA HIS A 57 -17.95 12.26 1.51
C HIS A 57 -16.63 13.00 1.36
N ALA A 58 -16.71 14.34 1.31
CA ALA A 58 -15.58 15.24 1.26
C ALA A 58 -15.39 16.01 2.58
N ALA A 59 -16.01 15.55 3.67
CA ALA A 59 -15.97 16.29 4.92
C ALA A 59 -14.58 16.31 5.53
N LEU A 60 -14.26 17.47 6.10
CA LEU A 60 -13.02 17.74 6.81
C LEU A 60 -13.35 18.40 8.14
N VAL A 61 -12.79 17.87 9.22
CA VAL A 61 -12.81 18.50 10.53
C VAL A 61 -11.45 19.15 10.76
N VAL A 62 -11.45 20.43 11.10
CA VAL A 62 -10.28 21.24 11.38
C VAL A 62 -10.32 21.63 12.85
N ALA A 63 -9.44 21.05 13.67
CA ALA A 63 -9.39 21.31 15.10
C ALA A 63 -8.28 22.31 15.46
N GLY A 64 -8.50 23.09 16.51
CA GLY A 64 -7.51 24.00 17.08
C GLY A 64 -7.29 25.30 16.27
N ARG A 65 -7.95 25.46 15.13
CA ARG A 65 -7.80 26.65 14.27
C ARG A 65 -9.15 27.16 13.75
N PRO A 66 -9.39 28.48 13.78
CA PRO A 66 -10.56 29.06 13.13
C PRO A 66 -10.44 28.95 11.61
N VAL A 67 -11.55 28.60 10.97
CA VAL A 67 -11.69 28.57 9.52
C VAL A 67 -12.69 29.64 9.10
N ASP A 68 -12.32 30.48 8.14
CA ASP A 68 -13.19 31.52 7.59
C ASP A 68 -14.02 30.94 6.45
N ALA A 69 -15.08 30.21 6.79
CA ALA A 69 -16.02 29.65 5.84
C ALA A 69 -17.46 29.75 6.37
N ASP A 70 -18.35 30.34 5.56
CA ASP A 70 -19.75 30.62 5.94
C ASP A 70 -20.57 29.35 6.24
N ASP A 71 -20.17 28.22 5.68
CA ASP A 71 -20.77 26.89 5.83
C ASP A 71 -20.10 26.02 6.90
N ALA A 72 -19.10 26.55 7.61
CA ALA A 72 -18.37 25.81 8.64
C ALA A 72 -19.25 25.59 9.88
N LEU A 73 -19.43 24.34 10.27
CA LEU A 73 -20.17 23.95 11.46
C LEU A 73 -19.21 23.91 12.66
N PRO A 74 -19.48 24.62 13.77
CA PRO A 74 -18.63 24.55 14.94
C PRO A 74 -18.69 23.14 15.55
N VAL A 75 -17.53 22.63 15.94
CA VAL A 75 -17.40 21.33 16.61
C VAL A 75 -16.56 21.40 17.88
N TRP A 76 -16.85 20.46 18.77
CA TRP A 76 -16.10 20.24 20.02
C TRP A 76 -15.62 18.80 20.05
N ILE A 77 -14.31 18.63 20.14
CA ILE A 77 -13.64 17.35 20.00
C ILE A 77 -13.07 16.93 21.35
N ARG A 78 -13.36 15.70 21.76
CA ARG A 78 -12.83 15.07 22.97
C ARG A 78 -12.20 13.73 22.61
N ALA A 79 -11.01 13.45 23.10
CA ALA A 79 -10.47 12.10 23.08
C ALA A 79 -11.39 11.16 23.89
N VAL A 80 -11.62 9.95 23.38
CA VAL A 80 -12.40 8.92 24.06
C VAL A 80 -11.43 7.97 24.77
N PRO A 81 -11.32 8.06 26.11
CA PRO A 81 -10.43 7.18 26.84
C PRO A 81 -10.95 5.74 26.77
N ARG A 82 -10.16 4.86 26.19
CA ARG A 82 -10.37 3.40 26.23
C ARG A 82 -9.31 2.78 27.13
N GLU A 83 -9.72 1.88 28.03
CA GLU A 83 -8.75 0.98 28.65
C GLU A 83 -8.12 0.15 27.51
N LYS A 84 -6.78 0.13 27.45
CA LYS A 84 -5.91 -0.20 26.30
C LYS A 84 -6.10 -1.58 25.62
N ALA A 85 -7.15 -2.36 25.90
CA ALA A 85 -7.24 -3.77 25.52
C ALA A 85 -8.55 -4.23 24.89
N GLU A 86 -9.51 -3.35 24.58
CA GLU A 86 -10.76 -3.76 23.94
C GLU A 86 -10.92 -3.12 22.56
N THR A 87 -10.11 -3.55 21.59
CA THR A 87 -10.31 -3.20 20.17
C THR A 87 -11.52 -3.93 19.56
N GLY A 88 -12.20 -4.78 20.34
CA GLY A 88 -13.26 -5.67 19.88
C GLY A 88 -12.77 -6.79 18.96
N ASN A 89 -11.45 -6.91 18.76
CA ASN A 89 -10.82 -7.89 17.89
C ASN A 89 -9.70 -8.62 18.65
N PRO A 90 -9.88 -9.91 19.01
CA PRO A 90 -8.90 -10.66 19.79
C PRO A 90 -7.49 -10.67 19.20
N PHE A 91 -7.36 -10.57 17.87
CA PHE A 91 -6.06 -10.52 17.21
C PHE A 91 -5.35 -9.18 17.44
N LEU A 92 -6.08 -8.07 17.37
CA LEU A 92 -5.51 -6.74 17.64
C LEU A 92 -5.19 -6.58 19.12
N ASP A 93 -6.01 -7.13 19.99
CA ASP A 93 -5.77 -7.14 21.43
C ASP A 93 -4.49 -7.94 21.77
N GLU A 94 -4.28 -9.10 21.12
CA GLU A 94 -3.04 -9.88 21.25
C GLU A 94 -1.83 -9.14 20.68
N LEU A 95 -1.99 -8.45 19.55
CA LEU A 95 -0.92 -7.65 18.96
C LEU A 95 -0.52 -6.47 19.85
N GLN A 96 -1.50 -5.73 20.38
CA GLN A 96 -1.28 -4.63 21.32
C GLN A 96 -0.56 -5.13 22.58
N ALA A 97 -1.05 -6.23 23.17
CA ALA A 97 -0.41 -6.85 24.33
C ALA A 97 1.04 -7.26 24.05
N GLY A 98 1.34 -7.69 22.80
CA GLY A 98 2.70 -8.00 22.36
C GLY A 98 3.63 -6.79 22.28
N PHE A 99 3.13 -5.62 21.86
CA PHE A 99 3.87 -4.37 21.88
C PHE A 99 4.07 -3.83 23.30
N ASP A 100 3.02 -3.84 24.11
CA ASP A 100 3.06 -3.43 25.51
C ASP A 100 4.07 -4.27 26.31
N ALA A 101 4.07 -5.60 26.10
CA ALA A 101 5.02 -6.51 26.76
C ALA A 101 6.49 -6.21 26.40
N GLN A 102 6.74 -5.56 25.27
CA GLN A 102 8.06 -5.13 24.81
C GLN A 102 8.37 -3.66 25.18
N ASN A 103 7.45 -2.96 25.87
CA ASN A 103 7.51 -1.53 26.13
C ASN A 103 7.69 -0.71 24.85
N MET A 104 7.05 -1.13 23.75
CA MET A 104 7.00 -0.36 22.52
C MET A 104 5.81 0.60 22.59
N ASP A 105 6.06 1.89 22.34
CA ASP A 105 5.01 2.91 22.32
C ASP A 105 4.28 2.91 20.97
N ILE A 106 3.53 1.83 20.72
CA ILE A 106 2.78 1.62 19.46
C ILE A 106 1.34 1.31 19.82
N THR A 107 0.42 2.15 19.35
CA THR A 107 -1.02 1.95 19.53
C THR A 107 -1.63 1.35 18.26
N VAL A 108 -2.07 0.09 18.33
CA VAL A 108 -2.62 -0.68 17.19
C VAL A 108 -3.96 -0.13 16.73
N PHE A 109 -4.77 0.40 17.64
CA PHE A 109 -6.07 1.00 17.32
C PHE A 109 -5.93 2.53 17.36
N PRO A 110 -6.39 3.28 16.35
CA PRO A 110 -6.44 4.74 16.41
C PRO A 110 -7.17 5.24 17.66
N GLU A 111 -6.67 6.32 18.25
CA GLU A 111 -7.38 6.96 19.35
C GLU A 111 -8.74 7.42 18.84
N GLU A 112 -9.80 6.98 19.50
CA GLU A 112 -11.16 7.35 19.13
C GLU A 112 -11.48 8.74 19.65
N GLN A 113 -12.28 9.50 18.90
CA GLN A 113 -12.67 10.84 19.28
C GLN A 113 -14.18 10.99 19.28
N ALA A 114 -14.72 11.73 20.24
CA ALA A 114 -16.10 12.16 20.25
C ALA A 114 -16.16 13.60 19.73
N ILE A 115 -16.91 13.79 18.65
CA ILE A 115 -17.06 15.08 17.97
C ILE A 115 -18.52 15.51 18.15
N MET A 116 -18.72 16.55 18.96
CA MET A 116 -20.01 17.19 19.09
C MET A 116 -20.17 18.24 17.99
N ALA A 117 -21.26 18.17 17.22
CA ALA A 117 -21.50 19.07 16.08
C ALA A 117 -22.97 19.50 16.00
N GLU A 118 -23.21 20.69 15.43
CA GLU A 118 -24.56 21.20 15.19
C GLU A 118 -25.15 20.56 13.91
N VAL A 119 -25.90 19.46 14.09
CA VAL A 119 -26.44 18.65 12.99
C VAL A 119 -27.96 18.56 13.11
N SER A 120 -28.67 18.82 12.02
CA SER A 120 -30.14 18.72 11.98
C SER A 120 -30.62 17.28 12.08
N GLU A 121 -31.88 17.07 12.51
CA GLU A 121 -32.46 15.71 12.59
C GLU A 121 -32.50 15.01 11.22
N ASP A 122 -32.81 15.76 10.15
CA ASP A 122 -32.82 15.23 8.78
C ASP A 122 -31.41 14.81 8.33
N MET A 123 -30.39 15.60 8.64
CA MET A 123 -28.99 15.28 8.35
C MET A 123 -28.51 14.07 9.17
N LEU A 124 -28.86 13.98 10.45
CA LEU A 124 -28.56 12.79 11.28
C LEU A 124 -29.22 11.53 10.71
N ALA A 125 -30.45 11.64 10.21
CA ALA A 125 -31.13 10.52 9.57
C ALA A 125 -30.43 10.11 8.26
N TRP A 126 -29.95 11.09 7.47
CA TRP A 126 -29.21 10.82 6.24
C TRP A 126 -27.82 10.22 6.47
N LEU A 127 -27.13 10.64 7.53
CA LEU A 127 -25.82 10.11 7.93
C LEU A 127 -25.87 8.69 8.52
N THR A 128 -27.01 8.29 9.07
CA THR A 128 -27.15 6.99 9.76
C THR A 128 -27.31 5.84 8.77
N ALA A 129 -26.29 4.98 8.67
CA ALA A 129 -26.32 3.78 7.83
C ALA A 129 -26.98 2.58 8.52
N MET A 130 -26.81 2.46 9.85
CA MET A 130 -27.32 1.35 10.65
C MET A 130 -27.77 1.81 12.03
N GLY A 131 -28.81 1.17 12.58
CA GLY A 131 -29.34 1.48 13.90
C GLY A 131 -30.37 2.61 13.83
N ARG A 132 -30.26 3.58 14.74
CA ARG A 132 -31.12 4.78 14.76
C ARG A 132 -30.27 6.02 14.98
N SER A 133 -30.82 7.18 14.62
CA SER A 133 -30.23 8.47 14.96
C SER A 133 -30.22 8.67 16.50
N PRO A 134 -29.18 9.33 17.03
CA PRO A 134 -29.10 9.75 18.42
C PRO A 134 -30.15 10.82 18.70
N VAL A 135 -30.73 10.77 19.90
CA VAL A 135 -31.68 11.78 20.35
C VAL A 135 -30.89 12.97 20.93
N PRO A 136 -31.01 14.19 20.36
CA PRO A 136 -30.32 15.36 20.88
C PRO A 136 -30.54 15.56 22.38
N GLY A 137 -29.46 15.83 23.11
CA GLY A 137 -29.49 16.05 24.56
C GLY A 137 -29.49 14.79 25.42
N ARG A 138 -29.48 13.60 24.83
CA ARG A 138 -29.14 12.36 25.52
C ARG A 138 -27.66 12.04 25.28
N ALA A 139 -27.06 11.27 26.19
CA ALA A 139 -25.73 10.70 26.02
C ALA A 139 -25.79 9.55 25.00
N GLU A 140 -26.02 9.89 23.74
CA GLU A 140 -26.14 8.96 22.61
C GLU A 140 -25.26 9.46 21.45
N ALA A 141 -24.60 8.54 20.76
CA ALA A 141 -23.69 8.86 19.66
C ALA A 141 -23.87 7.92 18.45
N LEU A 142 -23.49 8.38 17.27
CA LEU A 142 -23.28 7.53 16.10
C LEU A 142 -21.79 7.17 16.01
N ALA A 143 -21.48 5.89 15.91
CA ALA A 143 -20.11 5.46 15.64
C ALA A 143 -19.74 5.68 14.18
N GLY A 144 -18.49 6.05 13.93
CA GLY A 144 -17.80 5.93 12.66
C GLY A 144 -17.83 4.53 12.07
N ASP A 145 -17.37 4.38 10.83
CA ASP A 145 -17.36 3.05 10.19
C ASP A 145 -16.43 2.05 10.89
N LEU A 146 -15.30 2.52 11.41
CA LEU A 146 -14.31 1.71 12.13
C LEU A 146 -14.29 1.95 13.65
N ALA A 147 -14.99 2.97 14.14
CA ALA A 147 -15.17 3.19 15.57
C ALA A 147 -15.93 2.02 16.22
N LEU A 148 -15.60 1.73 17.48
CA LEU A 148 -16.19 0.65 18.25
C LEU A 148 -17.69 0.85 18.42
N GLY A 149 -18.44 -0.25 18.39
CA GLY A 149 -19.89 -0.23 18.61
C GLY A 149 -20.30 -0.22 20.09
N THR A 150 -19.34 -0.19 21.00
CA THR A 150 -19.57 -0.31 22.45
C THR A 150 -19.69 1.07 23.10
N PRO A 151 -20.48 1.21 24.18
CA PRO A 151 -20.57 2.45 24.93
C PRO A 151 -19.20 2.95 25.39
N PHE A 152 -19.07 4.26 25.55
CA PHE A 152 -17.87 4.92 26.06
C PHE A 152 -18.21 5.92 27.16
N VAL A 153 -17.20 6.41 27.89
CA VAL A 153 -17.39 7.29 29.04
C VAL A 153 -16.58 8.57 28.86
N LEU A 154 -17.24 9.73 29.03
CA LEU A 154 -16.61 11.04 29.13
C LEU A 154 -17.07 11.72 30.42
N ASP A 155 -16.13 12.17 31.25
CA ASP A 155 -16.39 12.85 32.53
C ASP A 155 -17.42 12.12 33.43
N GLY A 156 -17.37 10.78 33.43
CA GLY A 156 -18.28 9.92 34.20
C GLY A 156 -19.67 9.73 33.60
N VAL A 157 -19.94 10.29 32.41
CA VAL A 157 -21.18 10.08 31.65
C VAL A 157 -20.96 9.01 30.59
N THR A 158 -21.78 7.96 30.65
CA THR A 158 -21.77 6.90 29.64
C THR A 158 -22.58 7.32 28.41
N PHE A 159 -21.91 7.34 27.26
CA PHE A 159 -22.53 7.54 25.95
C PHE A 159 -22.87 6.18 25.33
N GLU A 160 -24.14 6.01 24.98
CA GLU A 160 -24.61 4.84 24.26
C GLU A 160 -24.37 5.01 22.75
N VAL A 161 -23.75 4.02 22.11
CA VAL A 161 -23.60 4.00 20.65
C VAL A 161 -24.86 3.40 20.04
N VAL A 162 -25.71 4.25 19.45
CA VAL A 162 -27.07 3.86 19.03
C VAL A 162 -27.21 3.54 17.53
N GLY A 163 -26.15 3.82 16.78
CA GLY A 163 -26.10 3.60 15.34
C GLY A 163 -24.69 3.78 14.78
N ARG A 164 -24.57 3.64 13.46
CA ARG A 164 -23.32 3.77 12.71
C ARG A 164 -23.49 4.69 11.51
N LEU A 165 -22.48 5.51 11.25
CA LEU A 165 -22.39 6.37 10.08
C LEU A 165 -22.19 5.55 8.80
N HIS A 166 -22.52 6.13 7.64
CA HIS A 166 -22.15 5.54 6.36
C HIS A 166 -20.62 5.45 6.23
N GLN A 167 -20.13 4.35 5.67
CA GLN A 167 -18.68 4.15 5.39
C GLN A 167 -18.05 5.23 4.49
N GLY A 168 -18.89 5.95 3.74
CA GLY A 168 -18.48 7.06 2.89
C GLY A 168 -18.34 8.39 3.62
N VAL A 169 -18.70 8.50 4.89
CA VAL A 169 -18.56 9.74 5.68
C VAL A 169 -17.08 9.94 6.02
N SER A 170 -16.46 10.93 5.39
CA SER A 170 -15.07 11.32 5.66
C SER A 170 -14.95 12.01 7.03
N GLY A 171 -13.78 11.90 7.67
CA GLY A 171 -13.49 12.54 8.96
C GLY A 171 -14.02 11.80 10.19
N PHE A 172 -14.86 10.78 9.97
CA PHE A 172 -15.39 9.94 11.04
C PHE A 172 -15.06 8.45 10.94
N PRO A 173 -13.96 7.95 10.33
CA PRO A 173 -13.70 6.51 10.34
C PRO A 173 -13.55 5.97 11.77
N PHE A 174 -12.84 6.69 12.65
CA PHE A 174 -12.57 6.30 14.05
C PHE A 174 -13.21 7.25 15.08
N ALA A 175 -14.15 8.10 14.67
CA ALA A 175 -14.78 9.08 15.54
C ALA A 175 -16.28 8.79 15.77
N TYR A 176 -16.83 9.37 16.84
CA TYR A 176 -18.24 9.35 17.18
C TYR A 176 -18.86 10.73 16.91
N LEU A 177 -20.02 10.74 16.27
CA LEU A 177 -20.81 11.96 16.09
C LEU A 177 -21.83 12.10 17.23
N VAL A 178 -21.74 13.21 17.97
CA VAL A 178 -22.68 13.58 19.04
C VAL A 178 -23.46 14.84 18.61
N PRO A 179 -24.80 14.82 18.59
CA PRO A 179 -25.57 16.03 18.27
C PRO A 179 -25.40 17.09 19.36
N ARG A 180 -25.06 18.32 18.95
CA ARG A 180 -24.98 19.45 19.87
C ARG A 180 -26.32 19.66 20.57
N HIS A 181 -26.26 19.82 21.89
CA HIS A 181 -27.41 20.19 22.70
C HIS A 181 -26.95 20.87 24.00
N PRO A 182 -27.67 21.88 24.53
CA PRO A 182 -27.27 22.59 25.76
C PRO A 182 -27.02 21.67 26.97
N ALA A 183 -27.70 20.54 27.04
CA ALA A 183 -27.51 19.54 28.10
C ALA A 183 -26.13 18.86 28.08
N MET A 184 -25.42 18.89 26.94
CA MET A 184 -24.10 18.28 26.76
C MET A 184 -22.96 19.31 26.91
N ALA A 185 -23.26 20.60 27.03
CA ALA A 185 -22.26 21.68 27.07
C ALA A 185 -21.23 21.47 28.19
N ALA A 186 -21.67 21.01 29.37
CA ALA A 186 -20.77 20.74 30.50
C ALA A 186 -19.73 19.64 30.24
N ILE A 187 -19.99 18.72 29.30
CA ILE A 187 -19.10 17.61 28.94
C ILE A 187 -18.14 18.01 27.81
N PHE A 188 -18.59 18.90 26.92
CA PHE A 188 -17.82 19.34 25.76
C PHE A 188 -17.36 20.78 25.93
N GLU A 189 -18.25 21.76 25.73
CA GLU A 189 -17.93 23.20 25.71
C GLU A 189 -17.17 23.69 26.96
N ASP A 190 -17.53 23.20 28.16
CA ASP A 190 -16.93 23.68 29.43
C ASP A 190 -15.68 22.91 29.86
N SER A 191 -15.29 21.84 29.14
CA SER A 191 -14.19 20.97 29.53
C SER A 191 -12.84 21.52 29.08
N PRO A 192 -11.80 21.51 29.93
CA PRO A 192 -10.45 21.93 29.55
C PRO A 192 -9.76 20.97 28.57
N GLU A 193 -10.28 19.76 28.38
CA GLU A 193 -9.75 18.75 27.45
C GLU A 193 -10.36 18.88 26.04
N THR A 194 -11.30 19.80 25.85
CA THR A 194 -11.99 19.98 24.57
C THR A 194 -11.14 20.80 23.61
N ILE A 195 -11.01 20.29 22.39
CA ILE A 195 -10.46 21.03 21.26
C ILE A 195 -11.63 21.55 20.43
N GLU A 196 -11.73 22.87 20.30
CA GLU A 196 -12.71 23.50 19.42
C GLU A 196 -12.23 23.46 17.97
N GLY A 197 -13.16 23.37 17.03
CA GLY A 197 -12.85 23.31 15.62
C GLY A 197 -14.06 23.56 14.74
N PHE A 198 -13.89 23.24 13.46
CA PHE A 198 -14.91 23.39 12.43
C PHE A 198 -15.02 22.14 11.58
N LEU A 199 -16.25 21.73 11.27
CA LEU A 199 -16.58 20.72 10.27
C LEU A 199 -17.03 21.42 8.99
N ILE A 200 -16.44 21.05 7.87
CA ILE A 200 -16.76 21.60 6.55
C ILE A 200 -17.11 20.42 5.65
N GLU A 201 -18.36 20.37 5.16
CA GLU A 201 -18.92 19.20 4.48
C GLU A 201 -18.17 18.81 3.18
N ASP A 202 -17.68 19.82 2.47
CA ASP A 202 -16.86 19.68 1.25
C ASP A 202 -15.42 20.16 1.46
N GLY A 203 -14.94 20.14 2.71
CA GLY A 203 -13.65 20.73 3.08
C GLY A 203 -12.47 20.16 2.30
N LEU A 204 -12.49 18.87 1.95
CA LEU A 204 -11.48 18.26 1.08
C LEU A 204 -11.41 18.87 -0.32
N LEU A 205 -12.55 19.22 -0.89
CA LEU A 205 -12.61 19.82 -2.23
C LEU A 205 -12.18 21.30 -2.20
N ARG A 206 -12.17 21.91 -1.01
CA ARG A 206 -11.86 23.33 -0.78
C ARG A 206 -10.53 23.53 -0.08
N LEU A 207 -9.69 22.51 0.03
CA LEU A 207 -8.48 22.55 0.83
C LEU A 207 -7.56 23.74 0.50
N HIS A 208 -7.37 24.01 -0.79
CA HIS A 208 -6.63 25.18 -1.30
C HIS A 208 -7.28 26.53 -0.98
N GLU A 209 -8.61 26.58 -0.97
CA GLU A 209 -9.36 27.79 -0.58
C GLU A 209 -9.23 28.05 0.93
N LEU A 210 -9.30 26.99 1.73
CA LEU A 210 -9.32 27.06 3.19
C LEU A 210 -7.93 27.37 3.79
N PHE A 211 -6.86 26.84 3.18
CA PHE A 211 -5.51 26.95 3.73
C PHE A 211 -4.54 27.76 2.85
N GLY A 212 -4.85 28.00 1.57
CA GLY A 212 -3.92 28.54 0.57
C GLY A 212 -3.08 27.44 -0.10
N GLU A 213 -2.41 27.73 -1.22
CA GLU A 213 -1.64 26.72 -2.00
C GLU A 213 -0.59 26.01 -1.13
N ASP A 214 0.32 26.75 -0.50
CA ASP A 214 1.43 26.18 0.28
C ASP A 214 0.96 25.34 1.48
N ALA A 215 -0.11 25.75 2.16
CA ALA A 215 -0.61 25.04 3.34
C ALA A 215 -1.61 23.95 2.98
N ALA A 216 -2.18 23.97 1.77
CA ALA A 216 -3.02 22.90 1.27
C ALA A 216 -2.20 21.72 0.76
N GLU A 217 -1.07 21.99 0.10
CA GLU A 217 -0.08 20.95 -0.21
C GLU A 217 0.45 20.32 1.08
N ALA A 218 0.84 21.12 2.07
CA ALA A 218 1.26 20.62 3.37
C ALA A 218 0.15 19.83 4.10
N ALA A 219 -1.12 20.26 3.99
CA ALA A 219 -2.25 19.57 4.60
C ALA A 219 -2.64 18.27 3.86
N VAL A 220 -2.44 18.16 2.55
CA VAL A 220 -2.59 16.88 1.82
C VAL A 220 -1.51 15.90 2.25
N ASP A 221 -0.26 16.37 2.40
CA ASP A 221 0.84 15.58 2.96
C ASP A 221 0.56 15.17 4.43
N PHE A 222 -0.05 16.05 5.22
CA PHE A 222 -0.46 15.79 6.61
C PHE A 222 -1.70 14.89 6.72
N MET A 223 -2.62 14.89 5.76
CA MET A 223 -3.82 14.03 5.80
C MET A 223 -3.50 12.56 5.52
N ASP A 224 -2.24 12.28 5.14
CA ASP A 224 -1.67 10.95 5.20
C ASP A 224 -1.13 10.55 6.59
N ASP A 225 -1.15 11.47 7.58
CA ASP A 225 -0.52 11.35 8.89
C ASP A 225 -1.47 11.80 10.04
N VAL A 226 -1.87 10.88 10.93
CA VAL A 226 -2.80 11.20 12.05
C VAL A 226 -2.11 11.34 13.41
N ASP A 227 -0.79 11.18 13.50
CA ASP A 227 -0.09 11.12 14.80
C ASP A 227 1.04 12.17 15.01
N ALA A 228 1.11 13.26 14.26
CA ALA A 228 2.06 14.34 14.54
C ALA A 228 1.57 15.28 15.66
N VAL A 229 1.66 14.83 16.92
CA VAL A 229 1.60 15.71 18.10
C VAL A 229 2.62 15.25 19.13
N ASP A 230 3.90 15.57 18.94
CA ASP A 230 4.86 15.50 20.06
C ASP A 230 6.13 16.38 19.87
N ASP A 231 6.01 17.54 19.21
CA ASP A 231 7.04 18.58 19.26
C ASP A 231 6.56 19.78 20.10
N GLU A 232 7.21 19.99 21.25
CA GLU A 232 6.99 21.09 22.21
C GLU A 232 7.26 22.51 21.62
N GLU A 233 7.58 22.63 20.33
CA GLU A 233 7.82 23.91 19.62
C GLU A 233 6.85 24.19 18.45
N ALA A 234 5.79 23.38 18.23
CA ALA A 234 4.76 23.68 17.24
C ALA A 234 3.74 24.71 17.78
N GLU A 235 3.90 25.98 17.41
CA GLU A 235 2.83 26.98 17.55
C GLU A 235 1.61 26.57 16.69
N SER A 236 0.64 25.89 17.30
CA SER A 236 -0.76 25.77 16.81
C SER A 236 -0.93 25.21 15.39
N GLU A 237 -0.36 24.04 15.09
CA GLU A 237 -0.73 23.30 13.88
C GLU A 237 -2.14 22.70 14.05
N ALA A 238 -3.00 22.92 13.04
CA ALA A 238 -4.39 22.50 13.09
C ALA A 238 -4.47 20.98 12.90
N LEU A 239 -5.17 20.27 13.80
CA LEU A 239 -5.42 18.84 13.62
C LEU A 239 -6.50 18.66 12.54
N LEU A 240 -6.16 17.94 11.47
CA LEU A 240 -7.08 17.64 10.38
C LEU A 240 -7.61 16.22 10.50
N LEU A 241 -8.93 16.06 10.66
CA LEU A 241 -9.59 14.76 10.63
C LEU A 241 -10.45 14.69 9.37
N GLY A 242 -10.09 13.82 8.43
CA GLY A 242 -10.72 13.81 7.12
C GLY A 242 -9.89 13.05 6.11
N GLY A 243 -10.23 13.16 4.83
CA GLY A 243 -9.38 12.69 3.74
C GLY A 243 -9.60 11.26 3.31
N ARG A 244 -9.98 10.41 4.26
CA ARG A 244 -10.07 8.97 4.03
C ARG A 244 -11.46 8.48 4.39
N ALA A 245 -12.20 8.06 3.37
CA ALA A 245 -13.43 7.30 3.52
C ALA A 245 -13.21 5.84 3.07
N ARG A 246 -13.96 4.89 3.61
CA ARG A 246 -13.83 3.49 3.21
C ARG A 246 -14.64 3.20 1.97
N THR A 247 -14.02 2.47 1.04
CA THR A 247 -14.73 1.97 -0.13
C THR A 247 -15.62 0.78 0.22
N ARG A 248 -16.56 0.46 -0.67
CA ARG A 248 -17.36 -0.76 -0.55
C ARG A 248 -16.53 -1.98 -0.85
N LEU A 249 -16.78 -3.06 -0.11
CA LEU A 249 -16.07 -4.34 -0.29
C LEU A 249 -16.15 -4.88 -1.73
N ASN A 250 -17.26 -4.68 -2.43
CA ASN A 250 -17.38 -5.14 -3.82
C ASN A 250 -16.45 -4.36 -4.78
N PHE A 251 -16.22 -3.06 -4.55
CA PHE A 251 -15.25 -2.29 -5.31
C PHE A 251 -13.83 -2.74 -4.99
N ALA A 252 -13.51 -2.87 -3.69
CA ALA A 252 -12.21 -3.39 -3.24
C ALA A 252 -11.86 -4.74 -3.90
N TRP A 253 -12.76 -5.73 -3.82
CA TRP A 253 -12.53 -7.05 -4.42
C TRP A 253 -12.46 -7.02 -5.95
N ALA A 254 -13.24 -6.15 -6.60
CA ALA A 254 -13.16 -5.98 -8.05
C ALA A 254 -11.80 -5.42 -8.48
N VAL A 255 -11.25 -4.45 -7.74
CA VAL A 255 -9.90 -3.91 -7.96
C VAL A 255 -8.83 -4.97 -7.72
N VAL A 256 -8.91 -5.73 -6.63
CA VAL A 256 -7.97 -6.86 -6.37
C VAL A 256 -7.99 -7.85 -7.53
N ALA A 257 -9.17 -8.27 -8.00
CA ALA A 257 -9.30 -9.19 -9.13
C ALA A 257 -8.73 -8.60 -10.42
N ALA A 258 -8.94 -7.30 -10.66
CA ALA A 258 -8.40 -6.61 -11.83
C ALA A 258 -6.86 -6.52 -11.77
N LEU A 259 -6.28 -6.22 -10.61
CA LEU A 259 -4.83 -6.24 -10.38
C LEU A 259 -4.25 -7.64 -10.59
N MET A 260 -4.93 -8.71 -10.16
CA MET A 260 -4.52 -10.08 -10.44
C MET A 260 -4.51 -10.39 -11.94
N ILE A 261 -5.51 -9.92 -12.69
CA ILE A 261 -5.56 -10.05 -14.16
C ILE A 261 -4.40 -9.29 -14.80
N THR A 262 -4.12 -8.07 -14.34
CA THR A 262 -3.01 -7.25 -14.82
C THR A 262 -1.66 -7.91 -14.53
N ALA A 263 -1.44 -8.44 -13.32
CA ALA A 263 -0.24 -9.17 -12.95
C ALA A 263 -0.06 -10.46 -13.76
N LEU A 264 -1.13 -11.23 -13.99
CA LEU A 264 -1.10 -12.41 -14.85
C LEU A 264 -0.74 -12.05 -16.30
N GLY A 265 -1.32 -10.97 -16.83
CA GLY A 265 -0.99 -10.43 -18.14
C GLY A 265 0.49 -10.01 -18.23
N GLY A 266 0.97 -9.33 -17.20
CA GLY A 266 2.38 -8.96 -16.99
C GLY A 266 3.31 -10.17 -17.04
N ALA A 267 3.05 -11.19 -16.24
CA ALA A 267 3.81 -12.43 -16.20
C ALA A 267 3.86 -13.10 -17.58
N ILE A 268 2.72 -13.26 -18.25
CA ILE A 268 2.63 -13.88 -19.58
C ILE A 268 3.42 -13.06 -20.62
N ALA A 269 3.31 -11.73 -20.59
CA ALA A 269 4.01 -10.84 -21.51
C ALA A 269 5.54 -10.93 -21.31
N HIS A 270 6.02 -10.84 -20.07
CA HIS A 270 7.45 -10.92 -19.74
C HIS A 270 8.02 -12.30 -20.04
N ILE A 271 7.35 -13.39 -19.65
CA ILE A 271 7.76 -14.75 -20.00
C ILE A 271 7.88 -14.89 -21.52
N SER A 272 6.88 -14.44 -22.28
CA SER A 272 6.90 -14.50 -23.75
C SER A 272 8.06 -13.69 -24.34
N LEU A 273 8.33 -12.51 -23.79
CA LEU A 273 9.42 -11.63 -24.23
C LEU A 273 10.79 -12.24 -23.93
N PHE A 274 11.00 -12.74 -22.71
CA PHE A 274 12.25 -13.36 -22.28
C PHE A 274 12.57 -14.61 -23.09
N LEU A 275 11.58 -15.46 -23.33
CA LEU A 275 11.75 -16.66 -24.16
C LEU A 275 12.06 -16.32 -25.62
N ARG A 276 11.42 -15.27 -26.17
CA ARG A 276 11.71 -14.79 -27.53
C ARG A 276 13.13 -14.24 -27.68
N TRP A 277 13.65 -13.61 -26.62
CA TRP A 277 14.98 -12.99 -26.64
C TRP A 277 16.11 -13.88 -26.12
N ALA A 278 15.81 -15.05 -25.55
CA ALA A 278 16.82 -15.93 -24.95
C ALA A 278 18.03 -16.20 -25.85
N ASP A 279 17.83 -16.37 -27.17
CA ASP A 279 18.93 -16.65 -28.11
C ASP A 279 19.49 -15.43 -28.82
N ASN A 280 18.71 -14.35 -28.93
CA ASN A 280 19.09 -13.15 -29.69
C ASN A 280 19.44 -11.94 -28.82
N ALA A 281 19.40 -12.09 -27.49
CA ALA A 281 19.69 -11.01 -26.57
C ALA A 281 21.16 -10.54 -26.64
N PRO A 282 21.41 -9.27 -26.28
CA PRO A 282 22.75 -8.75 -26.04
C PRO A 282 23.55 -9.66 -25.11
N ARG A 283 24.87 -9.72 -25.31
CA ARG A 283 25.77 -10.62 -24.55
C ARG A 283 25.61 -10.51 -23.03
N MET A 284 25.30 -9.32 -22.52
CA MET A 284 25.12 -9.06 -21.09
C MET A 284 23.84 -9.67 -20.51
N LEU A 285 22.74 -9.74 -21.28
CA LEU A 285 21.44 -10.25 -20.81
C LEU A 285 21.22 -11.73 -21.14
N ARG A 286 21.97 -12.24 -22.11
CA ARG A 286 21.85 -13.62 -22.58
C ARG A 286 21.94 -14.68 -21.47
N PRO A 287 22.82 -14.59 -20.46
CA PRO A 287 22.93 -15.64 -19.45
C PRO A 287 21.65 -15.83 -18.63
N VAL A 288 21.04 -14.75 -18.11
CA VAL A 288 19.78 -14.82 -17.36
C VAL A 288 18.60 -15.24 -18.22
N LEU A 289 18.47 -14.72 -19.44
CA LEU A 289 17.34 -15.06 -20.31
C LEU A 289 17.37 -16.54 -20.74
N ARG A 290 18.56 -17.08 -21.03
CA ARG A 290 18.72 -18.53 -21.26
C ARG A 290 18.45 -19.36 -20.01
N ALA A 291 18.82 -18.86 -18.84
CA ALA A 291 18.53 -19.54 -17.60
C ALA A 291 17.02 -19.63 -17.33
N ILE A 292 16.27 -18.54 -17.57
CA ILE A 292 14.80 -18.51 -17.51
C ILE A 292 14.22 -19.55 -18.49
N ALA A 293 14.68 -19.55 -19.74
CA ALA A 293 14.22 -20.51 -20.75
C ALA A 293 14.52 -21.97 -20.39
N ALA A 294 15.65 -22.23 -19.73
CA ALA A 294 16.05 -23.57 -19.32
C ALA A 294 15.37 -24.05 -18.03
N HIS A 295 14.78 -23.16 -17.23
CA HIS A 295 14.17 -23.50 -15.92
C HIS A 295 12.73 -22.93 -15.78
N PRO A 296 11.82 -23.23 -16.73
CA PRO A 296 10.49 -22.62 -16.76
C PRO A 296 9.67 -22.96 -15.52
N ALA A 297 9.81 -24.18 -14.97
CA ALA A 297 9.11 -24.60 -13.76
C ALA A 297 9.53 -23.80 -12.52
N LEU A 298 10.83 -23.50 -12.39
CA LEU A 298 11.32 -22.67 -11.28
C LEU A 298 10.83 -21.23 -11.43
N PHE A 299 10.87 -20.68 -12.64
CA PHE A 299 10.39 -19.32 -12.89
C PHE A 299 8.88 -19.19 -12.64
N ALA A 300 8.09 -20.15 -13.10
CA ALA A 300 6.66 -20.21 -12.81
C ALA A 300 6.37 -20.37 -11.31
N PHE A 301 7.17 -21.15 -10.58
CA PHE A 301 7.05 -21.26 -9.13
C PHE A 301 7.34 -19.93 -8.42
N MET A 302 8.36 -19.17 -8.85
CA MET A 302 8.65 -17.85 -8.29
C MET A 302 7.47 -16.87 -8.48
N HIS A 303 6.83 -16.89 -9.66
CA HIS A 303 5.62 -16.09 -9.90
C HIS A 303 4.48 -16.50 -8.96
N LEU A 304 4.17 -17.80 -8.92
CA LEU A 304 3.08 -18.31 -8.10
C LEU A 304 3.29 -18.00 -6.61
N LEU A 305 4.52 -18.17 -6.12
CA LEU A 305 4.88 -17.89 -4.74
C LEU A 305 4.75 -16.40 -4.44
N LEU A 306 5.45 -15.54 -5.20
CA LEU A 306 5.55 -14.12 -4.86
C LEU A 306 4.24 -13.39 -5.13
N TYR A 307 3.63 -13.53 -6.31
CA TYR A 307 2.29 -12.96 -6.52
C TYR A 307 1.24 -13.57 -5.60
N GLY A 308 1.34 -14.87 -5.29
CA GLY A 308 0.45 -15.51 -4.33
C GLY A 308 0.53 -14.87 -2.95
N LEU A 309 1.74 -14.62 -2.44
CA LEU A 309 1.96 -13.92 -1.17
C LEU A 309 1.43 -12.49 -1.21
N PHE A 310 1.72 -11.74 -2.27
CA PHE A 310 1.27 -10.37 -2.44
C PHE A 310 -0.26 -10.25 -2.45
N PHE A 311 -0.94 -11.02 -3.30
CA PHE A 311 -2.40 -10.96 -3.39
C PHE A 311 -3.12 -11.59 -2.20
N ALA A 312 -2.51 -12.60 -1.54
CA ALA A 312 -3.05 -13.11 -0.29
C ALA A 312 -2.97 -12.06 0.82
N ALA A 313 -1.86 -11.33 0.93
CA ALA A 313 -1.71 -10.26 1.90
C ALA A 313 -2.64 -9.07 1.59
N MET A 314 -2.78 -8.70 0.31
CA MET A 314 -3.76 -7.70 -0.13
C MET A 314 -5.19 -8.07 0.22
N ALA A 315 -5.56 -9.34 0.01
CA ALA A 315 -6.86 -9.87 0.43
C ALA A 315 -7.05 -9.79 1.96
N GLN A 316 -6.00 -10.05 2.75
CA GLN A 316 -6.05 -9.85 4.21
C GLN A 316 -6.26 -8.38 4.56
N GLY A 317 -5.56 -7.44 3.90
CA GLY A 317 -5.73 -6.01 4.10
C GLY A 317 -7.17 -5.54 3.87
N VAL A 318 -7.84 -6.05 2.82
CA VAL A 318 -9.27 -5.78 2.57
C VAL A 318 -10.17 -6.21 3.72
N THR A 319 -9.84 -7.32 4.38
CA THR A 319 -10.61 -7.85 5.52
C THR A 319 -10.23 -7.23 6.87
N GLN A 320 -9.11 -6.51 6.95
CA GLN A 320 -8.55 -5.96 8.19
C GLN A 320 -8.23 -4.45 8.01
N PRO A 321 -9.27 -3.61 7.80
CA PRO A 321 -9.09 -2.19 7.45
C PRO A 321 -8.33 -1.39 8.51
N VAL A 322 -8.52 -1.68 9.81
CA VAL A 322 -7.81 -0.99 10.90
C VAL A 322 -6.31 -1.28 10.88
N LEU A 323 -5.92 -2.53 10.61
CA LEU A 323 -4.50 -2.87 10.49
C LEU A 323 -3.91 -2.33 9.19
N ASN A 324 -4.67 -2.36 8.09
CA ASN A 324 -4.24 -1.75 6.84
C ASN A 324 -3.99 -0.25 7.03
N TYR A 325 -4.88 0.46 7.74
CA TYR A 325 -4.72 1.86 8.12
C TYR A 325 -3.38 2.09 8.82
N ARG A 326 -3.14 1.40 9.94
CA ARG A 326 -1.90 1.56 10.70
C ARG A 326 -0.64 1.17 9.94
N ALA A 327 -0.72 0.12 9.12
CA ALA A 327 0.40 -0.28 8.28
C ALA A 327 0.70 0.77 7.20
N ALA A 328 -0.34 1.41 6.64
CA ALA A 328 -0.18 2.50 5.70
C ALA A 328 0.44 3.73 6.37
N ASP A 329 -0.08 4.15 7.54
CA ASP A 329 0.45 5.28 8.31
C ASP A 329 1.92 5.06 8.70
N TYR A 330 2.27 3.88 9.20
CA TYR A 330 3.65 3.53 9.54
C TYR A 330 4.59 3.59 8.33
N ILE A 331 4.12 3.19 7.14
CA ILE A 331 4.92 3.31 5.92
C ILE A 331 5.00 4.77 5.49
N GLY A 332 3.92 5.54 5.61
CA GLY A 332 3.87 6.98 5.37
C GLY A 332 4.93 7.73 6.18
N SER A 333 5.00 7.51 7.49
CA SER A 333 5.99 8.17 8.36
C SER A 333 7.44 7.82 8.01
N ILE A 334 7.71 6.62 7.48
CA ILE A 334 9.04 6.28 6.96
C ILE A 334 9.40 7.10 5.71
N PHE A 335 8.40 7.46 4.90
CA PHE A 335 8.56 8.27 3.69
C PHE A 335 8.66 9.76 3.95
N THR A 336 8.19 10.28 5.08
CA THR A 336 8.26 11.71 5.41
C THR A 336 9.43 12.03 6.33
N GLU A 337 9.56 11.30 7.43
CA GLU A 337 10.56 11.55 8.48
C GLU A 337 11.69 10.52 8.49
N GLY A 338 11.43 9.35 7.91
CA GLY A 338 12.34 8.22 7.93
C GLY A 338 13.43 8.24 6.86
N GLY A 339 14.08 7.09 6.70
CA GLY A 339 15.18 6.91 5.74
C GLY A 339 14.78 7.02 4.26
N LEU A 340 13.51 7.29 3.94
CA LEU A 340 12.98 7.45 2.58
C LEU A 340 12.48 8.87 2.27
N SER A 341 12.62 9.83 3.19
CA SER A 341 12.24 11.26 3.01
C SER A 341 12.69 11.88 1.69
N TYR A 342 13.93 11.56 1.27
CA TYR A 342 14.49 12.03 0.00
C TYR A 342 13.69 11.63 -1.26
N ILE A 343 12.84 10.60 -1.18
CA ILE A 343 11.95 10.20 -2.28
C ILE A 343 10.73 11.12 -2.30
N GLY A 344 10.11 11.37 -1.14
CA GLY A 344 9.00 12.33 -1.00
C GLY A 344 9.41 13.71 -1.53
N ASP A 345 10.55 14.23 -1.05
CA ASP A 345 11.13 15.50 -1.52
C ASP A 345 11.37 15.54 -3.05
N ALA A 346 11.68 14.39 -3.65
CA ALA A 346 11.91 14.30 -5.09
C ALA A 346 10.60 14.36 -5.88
N TYR A 347 9.52 13.77 -5.38
CA TYR A 347 8.19 13.87 -5.99
C TYR A 347 7.59 15.26 -5.79
N ALA A 348 7.72 15.84 -4.60
CA ALA A 348 7.28 17.21 -4.30
C ALA A 348 7.99 18.26 -5.18
N SER A 349 9.19 17.97 -5.68
CA SER A 349 9.89 18.88 -6.60
C SER A 349 9.28 18.97 -8.01
N GLU A 350 8.30 18.10 -8.34
CA GLU A 350 7.69 17.96 -9.67
C GLU A 350 8.70 17.69 -10.82
N GLU A 351 9.96 17.40 -10.49
CA GLU A 351 11.00 17.08 -11.46
C GLU A 351 11.00 15.57 -11.76
N ILE A 352 10.38 15.16 -12.86
CA ILE A 352 10.26 13.75 -13.28
C ILE A 352 11.59 12.99 -13.22
N VAL A 353 12.69 13.61 -13.67
CA VAL A 353 14.01 12.95 -13.67
C VAL A 353 14.54 12.75 -12.25
N ARG A 354 14.31 13.71 -11.35
CA ARG A 354 14.75 13.63 -9.96
C ARG A 354 13.95 12.58 -9.20
N ALA A 355 12.62 12.59 -9.32
CA ALA A 355 11.73 11.57 -8.76
C ALA A 355 12.09 10.17 -9.27
N ALA A 356 12.23 9.99 -10.59
CA ALA A 356 12.62 8.72 -11.18
C ALA A 356 13.99 8.23 -10.68
N ALA A 357 14.96 9.13 -10.52
CA ALA A 357 16.29 8.78 -10.01
C ALA A 357 16.26 8.36 -8.54
N ALA A 358 15.47 9.04 -7.70
CA ALA A 358 15.28 8.69 -6.29
C ALA A 358 14.59 7.32 -6.14
N THR A 359 13.48 7.11 -6.83
CA THR A 359 12.77 5.81 -6.88
C THR A 359 13.69 4.71 -7.39
N PHE A 360 14.39 4.94 -8.50
CA PHE A 360 15.33 3.97 -9.04
C PHE A 360 16.44 3.64 -8.04
N PHE A 361 17.03 4.64 -7.40
CA PHE A 361 18.08 4.42 -6.40
C PHE A 361 17.58 3.53 -5.26
N ASN A 362 16.40 3.82 -4.70
CA ASN A 362 15.83 3.01 -3.65
C ASN A 362 15.55 1.58 -4.14
N ASN A 363 14.74 1.43 -5.19
CA ASN A 363 14.23 0.13 -5.62
C ASN A 363 15.34 -0.74 -6.21
N TYR A 364 16.26 -0.16 -6.98
CA TYR A 364 17.36 -0.90 -7.57
C TYR A 364 18.59 -1.02 -6.67
N VAL A 365 19.15 0.08 -6.15
CA VAL A 365 20.42 0.04 -5.41
C VAL A 365 20.21 -0.50 -4.00
N VAL A 366 19.26 0.05 -3.26
CA VAL A 366 19.03 -0.35 -1.87
C VAL A 366 18.31 -1.70 -1.80
N GLN A 367 17.11 -1.78 -2.39
CA GLN A 367 16.25 -2.95 -2.23
C GLN A 367 16.71 -4.16 -3.05
N THR A 368 17.11 -3.96 -4.32
CA THR A 368 17.49 -5.06 -5.21
C THR A 368 18.95 -5.45 -5.06
N ILE A 369 19.90 -4.53 -5.28
CA ILE A 369 21.34 -4.84 -5.16
C ILE A 369 21.71 -5.10 -3.71
N GLY A 370 21.37 -4.22 -2.77
CA GLY A 370 21.75 -4.37 -1.37
C GLY A 370 21.04 -5.56 -0.71
N LEU A 371 19.71 -5.51 -0.69
CA LEU A 371 18.90 -6.38 0.16
C LEU A 371 18.39 -7.65 -0.52
N THR A 372 18.53 -7.81 -1.83
CA THR A 372 18.15 -9.06 -2.53
C THR A 372 19.40 -9.80 -3.01
N PHE A 373 20.20 -9.17 -3.87
CA PHE A 373 21.42 -9.77 -4.37
C PHE A 373 22.51 -9.80 -3.28
N GLY A 374 22.90 -8.67 -2.71
CA GLY A 374 24.04 -8.51 -1.79
C GLY A 374 24.03 -9.51 -0.65
N ILE A 375 22.92 -9.61 0.08
CA ILE A 375 22.77 -10.58 1.19
C ILE A 375 22.73 -12.04 0.73
N SER A 376 22.51 -12.30 -0.56
CA SER A 376 22.49 -13.63 -1.18
C SER A 376 23.76 -13.98 -1.95
N ILE A 377 24.81 -13.15 -1.89
CA ILE A 377 26.12 -13.49 -2.46
C ILE A 377 26.65 -14.76 -1.81
N VAL A 378 26.55 -14.83 -0.47
CA VAL A 378 26.70 -16.09 0.26
C VAL A 378 25.49 -16.96 -0.10
N PRO A 379 25.68 -18.22 -0.56
CA PRO A 379 24.64 -19.04 -1.17
C PRO A 379 23.61 -19.53 -0.13
N LEU A 380 22.82 -18.62 0.42
CA LEU A 380 21.79 -18.86 1.43
C LEU A 380 20.41 -18.32 1.00
N ALA A 381 20.28 -17.82 -0.23
CA ALA A 381 19.04 -17.27 -0.79
C ALA A 381 18.26 -16.31 0.14
N LEU A 382 18.95 -15.60 1.06
CA LEU A 382 18.33 -14.75 2.07
C LEU A 382 17.53 -13.60 1.44
N GLY A 383 17.96 -13.12 0.28
CA GLY A 383 17.24 -12.14 -0.51
C GLY A 383 15.85 -12.59 -0.91
N VAL A 384 15.63 -13.88 -1.18
CA VAL A 384 14.30 -14.42 -1.50
C VAL A 384 13.38 -14.32 -0.30
N VAL A 385 13.88 -14.63 0.91
CA VAL A 385 13.12 -14.52 2.15
C VAL A 385 12.75 -13.06 2.41
N LYS A 386 13.72 -12.15 2.30
CA LYS A 386 13.48 -10.71 2.44
C LYS A 386 12.44 -10.22 1.43
N THR A 387 12.59 -10.55 0.15
CA THR A 387 11.65 -10.11 -0.91
C THR A 387 10.26 -10.69 -0.69
N ALA A 388 10.14 -11.94 -0.24
CA ALA A 388 8.85 -12.53 0.11
C ALA A 388 8.16 -11.75 1.25
N LEU A 389 8.89 -11.36 2.29
CA LEU A 389 8.37 -10.50 3.36
C LEU A 389 7.95 -9.12 2.83
N SER A 390 8.74 -8.52 1.94
CA SER A 390 8.37 -7.26 1.28
C SER A 390 7.09 -7.39 0.45
N PHE A 391 6.90 -8.50 -0.29
CA PHE A 391 5.66 -8.74 -1.04
C PHE A 391 4.44 -8.87 -0.12
N VAL A 392 4.59 -9.49 1.04
CA VAL A 392 3.51 -9.57 2.05
C VAL A 392 3.19 -8.17 2.59
N MET A 393 4.19 -7.41 3.02
CA MET A 393 4.00 -6.08 3.59
C MET A 393 3.38 -5.11 2.58
N VAL A 394 3.98 -5.00 1.39
CA VAL A 394 3.49 -4.09 0.33
C VAL A 394 2.11 -4.54 -0.16
N GLY A 395 1.89 -5.84 -0.35
CA GLY A 395 0.57 -6.35 -0.73
C GLY A 395 -0.51 -5.99 0.27
N PHE A 396 -0.21 -6.11 1.58
CA PHE A 396 -1.14 -5.75 2.65
C PHE A 396 -1.46 -4.25 2.69
N VAL A 397 -0.44 -3.38 2.59
CA VAL A 397 -0.61 -1.92 2.60
C VAL A 397 -1.36 -1.43 1.37
N MET A 398 -1.08 -2.00 0.20
CA MET A 398 -1.72 -1.67 -1.07
C MET A 398 -3.13 -2.28 -1.23
N ALA A 399 -3.79 -2.68 -0.16
CA ALA A 399 -5.18 -3.13 -0.25
C ALA A 399 -6.09 -1.93 -0.61
N PRO A 400 -7.00 -2.07 -1.60
CA PRO A 400 -7.89 -0.99 -2.02
C PRO A 400 -9.06 -0.83 -1.03
N VAL A 401 -8.75 -0.41 0.20
CA VAL A 401 -9.70 -0.27 1.32
C VAL A 401 -10.31 1.13 1.38
N TRP A 402 -9.55 2.13 0.91
CA TRP A 402 -9.91 3.54 0.96
C TRP A 402 -10.40 4.02 -0.41
N THR A 403 -11.34 4.94 -0.40
CA THR A 403 -11.86 5.58 -1.62
C THR A 403 -10.75 6.28 -2.39
N GLY A 404 -10.81 6.27 -3.72
CA GLY A 404 -9.81 6.93 -4.57
C GLY A 404 -8.58 6.07 -4.89
N ILE A 405 -8.26 5.06 -4.08
CA ILE A 405 -7.14 4.13 -4.36
C ILE A 405 -7.34 3.40 -5.69
N ALA A 406 -8.58 3.04 -6.03
CA ALA A 406 -8.90 2.41 -7.31
C ALA A 406 -8.45 3.28 -8.49
N ALA A 407 -8.70 4.59 -8.43
CA ALA A 407 -8.29 5.52 -9.48
C ALA A 407 -6.76 5.57 -9.58
N GLY A 408 -6.04 5.65 -8.46
CA GLY A 408 -4.58 5.62 -8.40
C GLY A 408 -3.98 4.37 -9.05
N TYR A 409 -4.61 3.20 -8.90
CA TYR A 409 -4.15 1.97 -9.54
C TYR A 409 -4.33 1.90 -11.06
N SER A 410 -5.11 2.80 -11.67
CA SER A 410 -5.33 2.80 -13.12
C SER A 410 -4.01 2.86 -13.88
N PHE A 411 -3.13 3.80 -13.51
CA PHE A 411 -1.81 3.96 -14.12
C PHE A 411 -0.71 3.25 -13.33
N HIS A 412 -0.78 3.27 -12.00
CA HIS A 412 0.22 2.65 -11.14
C HIS A 412 0.29 1.11 -11.31
N SER A 413 -0.76 0.46 -11.83
CA SER A 413 -0.73 -0.98 -12.12
C SER A 413 0.32 -1.41 -13.15
N ILE A 414 0.72 -0.53 -14.07
CA ILE A 414 1.83 -0.81 -15.00
C ILE A 414 3.16 -0.80 -14.26
N THR A 415 3.41 0.20 -13.42
CA THR A 415 4.60 0.26 -12.56
C THR A 415 4.68 -0.99 -11.70
N MET A 416 3.60 -1.35 -11.00
CA MET A 416 3.55 -2.56 -10.17
C MET A 416 3.93 -3.82 -10.96
N VAL A 417 3.42 -3.99 -12.18
CA VAL A 417 3.78 -5.15 -13.01
C VAL A 417 5.28 -5.17 -13.31
N LEU A 418 5.87 -4.04 -13.69
CA LEU A 418 7.29 -3.95 -14.02
C LEU A 418 8.19 -4.19 -12.80
N GLU A 419 7.86 -3.60 -11.66
CA GLU A 419 8.65 -3.72 -10.43
C GLU A 419 8.57 -5.11 -9.82
N LEU A 420 7.36 -5.65 -9.67
CA LEU A 420 7.17 -6.99 -9.11
C LEU A 420 7.83 -8.05 -10.00
N GLU A 421 7.77 -7.91 -11.33
CA GLU A 421 8.50 -8.80 -12.25
C GLU A 421 10.01 -8.69 -12.05
N ALA A 422 10.55 -7.48 -11.88
CA ALA A 422 11.99 -7.29 -11.64
C ALA A 422 12.44 -8.01 -10.36
N TYR A 423 11.65 -7.94 -9.29
CA TYR A 423 11.90 -8.67 -8.06
C TYR A 423 11.76 -10.19 -8.22
N ILE A 424 10.77 -10.67 -8.99
CA ILE A 424 10.62 -12.11 -9.32
C ILE A 424 11.86 -12.62 -10.08
N VAL A 425 12.35 -11.85 -11.06
CA VAL A 425 13.58 -12.17 -11.80
C VAL A 425 14.80 -12.18 -10.86
N ALA A 426 14.91 -11.23 -9.94
CA ALA A 426 15.99 -11.21 -8.94
C ALA A 426 15.97 -12.47 -8.07
N CYS A 427 14.80 -12.82 -7.52
CA CYS A 427 14.64 -14.02 -6.70
C CYS A 427 14.95 -15.30 -7.48
N PHE A 428 14.48 -15.40 -8.73
CA PHE A 428 14.81 -16.53 -9.61
C PHE A 428 16.33 -16.70 -9.77
N VAL A 429 17.06 -15.61 -10.04
CA VAL A 429 18.51 -15.63 -10.20
C VAL A 429 19.20 -16.03 -8.89
N VAL A 430 18.75 -15.51 -7.75
CA VAL A 430 19.29 -15.85 -6.43
C VAL A 430 19.08 -17.33 -6.07
N VAL A 431 17.90 -17.89 -6.34
CA VAL A 431 17.65 -19.33 -6.12
C VAL A 431 18.56 -20.18 -7.01
N LEU A 432 18.67 -19.82 -8.29
CA LEU A 432 19.49 -20.57 -9.23
C LEU A 432 20.99 -20.47 -8.90
N TRP A 433 21.47 -19.29 -8.51
CA TRP A 433 22.81 -19.06 -7.97
C TRP A 433 23.10 -19.99 -6.80
N THR A 434 22.22 -19.96 -5.80
CA THR A 434 22.35 -20.75 -4.57
C THR A 434 22.40 -22.24 -4.89
N ARG A 435 21.47 -22.73 -5.72
CA ARG A 435 21.42 -24.14 -6.14
C ARG A 435 22.69 -24.57 -6.89
N ARG A 436 23.20 -23.74 -7.81
CA ARG A 436 24.41 -24.06 -8.59
C ARG A 436 25.67 -24.01 -7.74
N CYS A 437 25.77 -23.09 -6.79
CA CYS A 437 26.87 -23.04 -5.83
C CYS A 437 26.91 -24.30 -4.95
N PHE A 438 25.77 -24.73 -4.39
CA PHE A 438 25.71 -25.98 -3.62
C PHE A 438 26.08 -27.21 -4.45
N ARG A 439 25.58 -27.30 -5.70
CA ARG A 439 25.96 -28.39 -6.60
C ARG A 439 27.46 -28.39 -6.91
N ALA A 440 28.03 -27.24 -7.24
CA ALA A 440 29.45 -27.13 -7.56
C ALA A 440 30.36 -27.46 -6.37
N MET A 441 29.93 -27.13 -5.14
CA MET A 441 30.61 -27.55 -3.91
C MET A 441 30.51 -29.07 -3.71
N TYR A 442 29.32 -29.66 -3.89
CA TYR A 442 29.11 -31.10 -3.76
C TYR A 442 29.92 -31.91 -4.79
N GLU A 443 30.03 -31.42 -6.03
CA GLU A 443 30.74 -32.09 -7.12
C GLU A 443 32.24 -31.75 -7.19
N ASN A 444 32.78 -30.92 -6.29
CA ASN A 444 34.15 -30.41 -6.30
C ASN A 444 34.56 -29.70 -7.61
N ARG A 445 33.62 -29.02 -8.29
CA ARG A 445 33.84 -28.29 -9.57
C ARG A 445 33.75 -26.78 -9.44
N VAL A 446 33.90 -26.25 -8.22
CA VAL A 446 33.70 -24.84 -7.87
C VAL A 446 34.38 -23.89 -8.85
N MET A 447 35.65 -24.10 -9.16
CA MET A 447 36.41 -23.18 -10.02
C MET A 447 35.95 -23.18 -11.49
N GLY A 448 35.40 -24.30 -11.99
CA GLY A 448 34.93 -24.43 -13.37
C GLY A 448 33.54 -23.80 -13.59
N GLU A 449 32.65 -23.90 -12.60
CA GLU A 449 31.27 -23.39 -12.71
C GLU A 449 31.11 -21.92 -12.25
N MET A 450 32.09 -21.38 -11.51
CA MET A 450 32.02 -20.01 -10.97
C MET A 450 31.85 -18.94 -12.05
N ARG A 451 32.56 -19.03 -13.18
CA ARG A 451 32.48 -18.02 -14.25
C ARG A 451 31.06 -17.91 -14.82
N GLU A 452 30.42 -19.03 -15.09
CA GLU A 452 29.06 -19.06 -15.63
C GLU A 452 28.03 -18.60 -14.60
N ASN A 453 28.24 -18.96 -13.32
CA ASN A 453 27.38 -18.53 -12.23
C ASN A 453 27.46 -17.01 -11.99
N PHE A 454 28.66 -16.42 -12.01
CA PHE A 454 28.84 -14.98 -11.91
C PHE A 454 28.27 -14.25 -13.13
N ALA A 455 28.40 -14.83 -14.33
CA ALA A 455 27.79 -14.26 -15.53
C ALA A 455 26.25 -14.25 -15.45
N LEU A 456 25.65 -15.33 -14.96
CA LEU A 456 24.21 -15.40 -14.65
C LEU A 456 23.83 -14.32 -13.64
N TYR A 457 24.55 -14.25 -12.52
CA TYR A 457 24.25 -13.32 -11.43
C TYR A 457 24.34 -11.86 -11.87
N GLY A 458 25.46 -11.47 -12.51
CA GLY A 458 25.66 -10.14 -13.05
C GLY A 458 24.65 -9.80 -14.15
N SER A 459 24.29 -10.75 -15.01
CA SER A 459 23.24 -10.53 -16.01
C SER A 459 21.86 -10.31 -15.39
N GLY A 460 21.57 -10.97 -14.27
CA GLY A 460 20.36 -10.76 -13.48
C GLY A 460 20.30 -9.35 -12.92
N VAL A 461 21.36 -8.91 -12.25
CA VAL A 461 21.50 -7.54 -11.73
C VAL A 461 21.26 -6.50 -12.82
N VAL A 462 21.86 -6.66 -14.00
CA VAL A 462 21.66 -5.71 -15.11
C VAL A 462 20.22 -5.74 -15.63
N LEU A 463 19.63 -6.92 -15.81
CA LEU A 463 18.25 -7.03 -16.31
C LEU A 463 17.25 -6.37 -15.35
N THR A 464 17.34 -6.64 -14.06
CA THR A 464 16.44 -6.05 -13.06
C THR A 464 16.63 -4.54 -12.95
N GLY A 465 17.88 -4.04 -13.08
CA GLY A 465 18.14 -2.61 -13.16
C GLY A 465 17.49 -1.94 -14.35
N LEU A 466 17.53 -2.55 -15.55
CA LEU A 466 16.84 -1.99 -16.71
C LEU A 466 15.31 -1.95 -16.53
N MET A 467 14.74 -2.99 -15.92
CA MET A 467 13.31 -3.05 -15.64
C MET A 467 12.87 -2.00 -14.62
N LEU A 468 13.61 -1.86 -13.51
CA LEU A 468 13.31 -0.89 -12.47
C LEU A 468 13.56 0.56 -12.93
N ALA A 469 14.53 0.80 -13.81
CA ALA A 469 14.73 2.12 -14.41
C ALA A 469 13.53 2.52 -15.29
N LEU A 470 12.98 1.57 -16.05
CA LEU A 470 11.78 1.81 -16.85
C LEU A 470 10.56 2.05 -15.95
N ALA A 471 10.40 1.24 -14.89
CA ALA A 471 9.32 1.38 -13.93
C ALA A 471 9.36 2.74 -13.22
N ALA A 472 10.51 3.13 -12.66
CA ALA A 472 10.69 4.39 -11.95
C ALA A 472 10.45 5.60 -12.85
N PHE A 473 10.89 5.57 -14.11
CA PHE A 473 10.62 6.65 -15.05
C PHE A 473 9.13 6.75 -15.41
N TYR A 474 8.48 5.60 -15.66
CA TYR A 474 7.05 5.58 -15.96
C TYR A 474 6.24 6.08 -14.75
N GLU A 475 6.56 5.61 -13.55
CA GLU A 475 5.90 6.02 -12.31
C GLU A 475 6.01 7.52 -12.08
N ALA A 476 7.23 8.07 -12.10
CA ALA A 476 7.47 9.49 -11.93
C ALA A 476 6.73 10.33 -12.99
N ALA A 477 6.74 9.89 -14.25
CA ALA A 477 6.00 10.58 -15.30
C ALA A 477 4.49 10.53 -15.07
N THR A 478 3.94 9.41 -14.59
CA THR A 478 2.50 9.30 -14.35
C THR A 478 2.03 10.03 -13.10
N LEU A 479 2.80 10.04 -12.01
CA LEU A 479 2.41 10.70 -10.77
C LEU A 479 2.54 12.23 -10.84
N ILE A 480 3.44 12.76 -11.68
CA ILE A 480 3.65 14.21 -11.81
C ILE A 480 2.76 14.81 -12.91
N LEU A 481 2.45 14.07 -13.99
CA LEU A 481 1.70 14.62 -15.13
C LEU A 481 0.19 14.40 -15.08
N LEU A 482 -0.30 13.52 -14.20
CA LEU A 482 -1.71 13.13 -14.07
C LEU A 482 -2.17 13.34 -12.64
#